data_AF-A0A8T1MV78-F1
#
_entry.id   AF-A0A8T1MV78-F1
#
_cell.length_a   1.000
_cell.length_b   1.000
_cell.length_c   1.000
_cell.angle_alpha   90.00
_cell.angle_beta   90.00
_cell.angle_gamma   90.00
#
_symmetry.space_group_name_H-M   'P 1'
#
loop_
_entity.id
_entity.type
_entity.pdbx_description
1 polymer ?
#
loop_
_entity_poly.entity_id
_entity_poly.type
_entity_poly.pdbx_seq_one_letter_code
_entity_poly.pdbx_strand_id
1 'polypeptide(L)'
;MGKPANRSALAPSGSVLPQPTKTESAQHQSSQSGRFNTVSKVPSSLMNLFSAATVLILVSEVVVAKKALIVIAPGFEEIEAVTVFRVLKSANLQPTLVRLEGFADPMVEGANGLSVRTDEELKEEEANNYDLIVLPGGHGGTNAMKKSESLRRILESFVRDGKYIGAICLAPSVLEHFNLLLNSKLTSYPSIENEMRRRYAYVKKSVVVDGQLITSRGPGTAMEFALKLVELLAGKQNSNNIANNLVFNKRDEINP
;
A
#
# COMPACT_ATOMS: atom_id res chain seq x y z
N MET A 1 -15.82 -58.74 -22.63
CA MET A 1 -15.79 -58.76 -21.15
C MET A 1 -15.20 -57.44 -20.70
N GLY A 2 -15.81 -56.48 -20.02
CA GLY A 2 -17.11 -56.27 -19.40
C GLY A 2 -16.99 -54.90 -18.71
N LYS A 3 -17.82 -53.93 -19.11
CA LYS A 3 -18.07 -52.63 -18.44
C LYS A 3 -19.44 -52.77 -17.72
N PRO A 4 -19.99 -51.81 -16.92
CA PRO A 4 -19.46 -50.58 -16.30
C PRO A 4 -20.03 -50.23 -14.87
N ALA A 5 -19.69 -49.03 -14.35
CA ALA A 5 -20.50 -48.04 -13.59
C ALA A 5 -21.25 -48.32 -12.26
N ASN A 6 -21.10 -47.40 -11.28
CA ASN A 6 -22.17 -46.69 -10.52
C ASN A 6 -21.52 -45.60 -9.61
N ARG A 7 -21.80 -44.28 -9.63
CA ARG A 7 -23.00 -43.49 -9.17
C ARG A 7 -23.59 -44.04 -7.85
N SER A 8 -23.81 -43.28 -6.78
CA SER A 8 -24.61 -42.05 -6.66
C SER A 8 -24.43 -41.34 -5.29
N ALA A 9 -24.69 -40.03 -5.27
CA ALA A 9 -24.87 -39.16 -4.10
C ALA A 9 -26.24 -39.34 -3.42
N LEU A 10 -26.39 -38.95 -2.13
CA LEU A 10 -27.60 -38.33 -1.57
C LEU A 10 -27.36 -37.72 -0.16
N ALA A 11 -28.05 -36.60 0.09
CA ALA A 11 -27.82 -35.53 1.07
C ALA A 11 -28.24 -35.82 2.53
N PRO A 12 -27.90 -34.94 3.50
CA PRO A 12 -28.68 -34.81 4.72
C PRO A 12 -29.79 -33.75 4.59
N SER A 13 -30.92 -34.16 5.15
CA SER A 13 -32.21 -33.50 5.32
C SER A 13 -32.16 -32.12 5.97
N GLY A 14 -33.05 -31.25 5.50
CA GLY A 14 -33.28 -29.91 6.05
C GLY A 14 -33.82 -29.87 7.48
N SER A 15 -33.66 -28.70 8.08
CA SER A 15 -34.44 -28.26 9.22
C SER A 15 -34.97 -26.86 8.94
N VAL A 16 -36.20 -26.69 9.40
CA VAL A 16 -37.20 -25.70 9.03
C VAL A 16 -36.97 -24.42 9.83
N LEU A 17 -36.99 -23.27 9.14
CA LEU A 17 -37.15 -21.96 9.77
C LEU A 17 -38.65 -21.70 10.04
N PRO A 18 -39.06 -21.35 11.28
CA PRO A 18 -40.40 -20.85 11.52
C PRO A 18 -40.47 -19.33 11.32
N GLN A 19 -41.40 -18.90 10.47
CA GLN A 19 -41.95 -17.55 10.44
C GLN A 19 -42.98 -17.38 11.58
N PRO A 20 -43.12 -16.16 12.14
CA PRO A 20 -44.42 -15.69 12.60
C PRO A 20 -44.76 -14.33 11.96
N THR A 21 -45.78 -14.30 11.09
CA THR A 21 -47.17 -13.84 11.33
C THR A 21 -47.36 -12.33 11.47
N LYS A 22 -48.09 -11.76 10.50
CA LYS A 22 -48.77 -10.45 10.57
C LYS A 22 -50.14 -10.62 11.24
N THR A 23 -50.50 -9.66 12.09
CA THR A 23 -51.88 -9.17 12.36
C THR A 23 -51.74 -7.83 13.11
N GLU A 24 -52.20 -6.70 12.54
CA GLU A 24 -53.47 -6.00 12.87
C GLU A 24 -53.60 -5.68 14.37
N SER A 25 -53.92 -4.48 14.86
CA SER A 25 -54.80 -3.40 14.37
C SER A 25 -54.69 -2.19 15.33
N ALA A 26 -55.15 -1.03 14.86
CA ALA A 26 -55.26 0.21 15.64
C ALA A 26 -56.54 0.24 16.50
N GLN A 27 -56.52 0.91 17.67
CA GLN A 27 -57.38 2.06 18.00
C GLN A 27 -57.43 2.42 19.52
N HIS A 28 -57.50 3.74 19.75
CA HIS A 28 -58.28 4.48 20.76
C HIS A 28 -57.72 4.87 22.16
N GLN A 29 -57.47 6.19 22.27
CA GLN A 29 -57.90 7.17 23.28
C GLN A 29 -57.58 6.97 24.78
N SER A 30 -56.87 7.93 25.39
CA SER A 30 -57.50 9.04 26.15
C SER A 30 -56.48 9.88 26.94
N SER A 31 -56.73 11.20 26.92
CA SER A 31 -56.44 12.24 27.93
C SER A 31 -55.11 12.25 28.70
N GLN A 32 -54.39 13.38 28.63
CA GLN A 32 -54.41 14.35 29.73
C GLN A 32 -53.81 15.71 29.32
N SER A 33 -54.53 16.77 29.69
CA SER A 33 -54.18 18.17 29.58
C SER A 33 -53.24 18.59 30.72
N GLY A 34 -52.21 19.38 30.42
CA GLY A 34 -51.29 19.89 31.44
C GLY A 34 -50.40 21.03 30.96
N ARG A 35 -50.90 22.27 31.14
CA ARG A 35 -50.16 23.54 31.35
C ARG A 35 -48.88 23.79 30.53
N PHE A 36 -49.00 24.67 29.52
CA PHE A 36 -47.90 25.52 29.06
C PHE A 36 -47.58 26.57 30.13
N ASN A 37 -46.43 26.43 30.80
CA ASN A 37 -45.77 27.52 31.50
C ASN A 37 -44.48 27.87 30.74
N THR A 38 -44.34 29.16 30.46
CA THR A 38 -43.20 29.85 29.86
C THR A 38 -41.86 29.44 30.46
N VAL A 39 -40.96 28.86 29.63
CA VAL A 39 -39.53 28.83 29.94
C VAL A 39 -38.88 30.05 29.30
N SER A 40 -38.28 30.83 30.17
CA SER A 40 -37.56 32.07 29.96
C SER A 40 -36.40 31.93 28.97
N LYS A 41 -36.20 33.01 28.21
CA LYS A 41 -35.03 33.25 27.36
C LYS A 41 -33.73 33.01 28.14
N VAL A 42 -32.87 32.16 27.59
CA VAL A 42 -31.46 32.10 27.98
C VAL A 42 -30.81 33.44 27.57
N PRO A 43 -30.10 34.15 28.46
CA PRO A 43 -29.46 35.41 28.12
C PRO A 43 -28.32 35.18 27.12
N SER A 44 -28.27 36.02 26.09
CA SER A 44 -27.35 35.97 24.94
C SER A 44 -25.87 36.23 25.28
N SER A 45 -25.50 36.27 26.56
CA SER A 45 -24.15 36.62 27.04
C SER A 45 -23.26 35.42 27.37
N LEU A 46 -23.71 34.18 27.19
CA LEU A 46 -22.92 32.96 27.40
C LEU A 46 -22.49 32.27 26.08
N MET A 47 -22.75 32.88 24.94
CA MET A 47 -22.54 32.28 23.61
C MET A 47 -21.35 32.91 22.86
N ASN A 48 -20.29 33.29 23.56
CA ASN A 48 -19.05 33.77 22.93
C ASN A 48 -17.86 33.65 23.89
N LEU A 49 -17.29 32.45 24.01
CA LEU A 49 -15.90 32.29 24.47
C LEU A 49 -15.25 31.02 23.93
N PHE A 50 -15.41 30.76 22.63
CA PHE A 50 -14.40 30.00 21.91
C PHE A 50 -13.74 30.98 20.96
N SER A 51 -12.53 31.42 21.31
CA SER A 51 -11.72 32.22 20.40
C SER A 51 -11.64 31.47 19.07
N ALA A 52 -11.81 32.18 17.95
CA ALA A 52 -11.58 31.62 16.63
C ALA A 52 -10.20 30.94 16.55
N ALA A 53 -9.22 31.40 17.35
CA ALA A 53 -7.92 30.76 17.49
C ALA A 53 -8.00 29.32 18.05
N THR A 54 -8.89 29.00 18.99
CA THR A 54 -9.05 27.65 19.55
C THR A 54 -9.72 26.69 18.57
N VAL A 55 -10.65 27.18 17.74
CA VAL A 55 -11.24 26.42 16.63
C VAL A 55 -10.21 26.26 15.48
N LEU A 56 -9.36 27.26 15.23
CA LEU A 56 -8.24 27.15 14.29
C LEU A 56 -7.17 26.15 14.74
N ILE A 57 -6.92 26.03 16.05
CA ILE A 57 -5.94 25.08 16.62
C ILE A 57 -6.41 23.62 16.53
N LEU A 58 -7.73 23.38 16.42
CA LEU A 58 -8.29 22.03 16.22
C LEU A 58 -8.41 21.61 14.76
N VAL A 59 -8.17 22.51 13.81
CA VAL A 59 -7.81 22.14 12.43
C VAL A 59 -6.28 22.08 12.32
N SER A 60 -5.64 21.54 13.35
CA SER A 60 -4.33 20.92 13.17
C SER A 60 -4.51 19.89 12.06
N GLU A 61 -3.68 19.99 11.03
CA GLU A 61 -3.71 19.11 9.86
C GLU A 61 -4.12 17.70 10.29
N VAL A 62 -5.28 17.23 9.82
CA VAL A 62 -5.44 15.79 9.69
C VAL A 62 -4.35 15.43 8.72
N VAL A 63 -3.18 15.05 9.24
CA VAL A 63 -2.08 14.51 8.45
C VAL A 63 -2.64 13.21 7.90
N VAL A 64 -3.26 13.31 6.73
CA VAL A 64 -3.77 12.15 6.02
C VAL A 64 -2.53 11.32 5.72
N ALA A 65 -2.39 10.22 6.47
CA ALA A 65 -1.27 9.32 6.36
C ALA A 65 -1.16 8.87 4.90
N LYS A 66 0.01 9.12 4.30
CA LYS A 66 0.31 8.67 2.94
C LYS A 66 0.23 7.16 2.89
N LYS A 67 -0.23 6.61 1.77
CA LYS A 67 -0.41 5.16 1.59
C LYS A 67 0.57 4.62 0.56
N ALA A 68 1.09 3.42 0.81
CA ALA A 68 2.06 2.78 -0.07
C ALA A 68 1.64 1.35 -0.43
N LEU A 69 1.73 1.00 -1.71
CA LEU A 69 1.65 -0.37 -2.18
C LEU A 69 3.03 -1.01 -2.16
N ILE A 70 3.14 -2.25 -1.68
CA ILE A 70 4.34 -3.07 -1.84
C ILE A 70 3.91 -4.34 -2.58
N VAL A 71 4.39 -4.51 -3.81
CA VAL A 71 4.02 -5.63 -4.66
C VAL A 71 4.75 -6.89 -4.20
N ILE A 72 3.99 -7.92 -3.82
CA ILE A 72 4.47 -9.24 -3.42
C ILE A 72 4.09 -10.23 -4.51
N ALA A 73 5.05 -10.58 -5.35
CA ALA A 73 4.89 -11.53 -6.45
C ALA A 73 5.68 -12.82 -6.18
N PRO A 74 5.29 -14.00 -6.69
CA PRO A 74 6.01 -15.24 -6.41
C PRO A 74 7.50 -15.17 -6.75
N GLY A 75 8.37 -15.49 -5.79
CA GLY A 75 9.81 -15.34 -5.94
C GLY A 75 10.30 -13.89 -5.83
N PHE A 76 9.58 -13.02 -5.11
CA PHE A 76 10.06 -11.70 -4.70
C PHE A 76 11.27 -11.81 -3.77
N GLU A 77 12.09 -10.76 -3.69
CA GLU A 77 13.19 -10.70 -2.73
C GLU A 77 12.69 -10.26 -1.34
N GLU A 78 12.86 -11.13 -0.34
CA GLU A 78 12.18 -10.98 0.95
C GLU A 78 12.80 -9.87 1.82
N ILE A 79 14.13 -9.74 1.81
CA ILE A 79 14.83 -8.70 2.57
C ILE A 79 14.38 -7.32 2.06
N GLU A 80 14.29 -7.14 0.76
CA GLU A 80 13.86 -5.90 0.11
C GLU A 80 12.43 -5.53 0.50
N ALA A 81 11.47 -6.46 0.35
CA ALA A 81 10.06 -6.20 0.66
C ALA A 81 9.82 -5.96 2.16
N VAL A 82 10.36 -6.83 3.03
CA VAL A 82 10.14 -6.75 4.48
C VAL A 82 10.81 -5.50 5.07
N THR A 83 12.01 -5.14 4.59
CA THR A 83 12.69 -3.92 5.04
C THR A 83 11.87 -2.68 4.69
N VAL A 84 11.38 -2.57 3.45
CA VAL A 84 10.53 -1.45 3.04
C VAL A 84 9.27 -1.39 3.90
N PHE A 85 8.55 -2.51 4.05
CA PHE A 85 7.33 -2.56 4.87
C PHE A 85 7.59 -2.06 6.29
N ARG A 86 8.62 -2.59 6.97
CA ARG A 86 8.96 -2.25 8.36
C ARG A 86 9.28 -0.76 8.52
N VAL A 87 10.03 -0.19 7.58
CA VAL A 87 10.46 1.23 7.62
C VAL A 87 9.29 2.17 7.31
N LEU A 88 8.51 1.90 6.26
CA LEU A 88 7.32 2.69 5.93
C LEU A 88 6.30 2.67 7.06
N LYS A 89 6.10 1.51 7.71
CA LYS A 89 5.20 1.39 8.87
C LYS A 89 5.67 2.25 10.05
N SER A 90 6.99 2.34 10.30
CA SER A 90 7.57 3.20 11.34
C SER A 90 7.31 4.68 11.10
N ALA A 91 7.18 5.07 9.83
CA ALA A 91 6.95 6.44 9.41
C ALA A 91 5.46 6.80 9.29
N ASN A 92 4.54 5.91 9.70
CA ASN A 92 3.10 6.07 9.51
C ASN A 92 2.68 6.22 8.04
N LEU A 93 3.41 5.61 7.09
CA LEU A 93 3.15 5.67 5.64
C LEU A 93 2.25 4.52 5.11
N GLN A 94 1.43 3.94 6.00
CA GLN A 94 0.41 2.93 5.72
C GLN A 94 0.73 1.99 4.54
N PRO A 95 1.77 1.13 4.66
CA PRO A 95 2.08 0.17 3.62
C PRO A 95 1.03 -0.96 3.58
N THR A 96 0.61 -1.32 2.38
CA THR A 96 -0.27 -2.45 2.07
C THR A 96 0.52 -3.46 1.22
N LEU A 97 0.55 -4.71 1.65
CA LEU A 97 1.15 -5.80 0.88
C LEU A 97 0.14 -6.34 -0.13
N VAL A 98 0.45 -6.22 -1.42
CA VAL A 98 -0.48 -6.60 -2.49
C VAL A 98 0.08 -7.70 -3.37
N ARG A 99 -0.72 -8.75 -3.61
CA ARG A 99 -0.38 -9.77 -4.63
C ARG A 99 -0.87 -9.32 -6.00
N LEU A 100 -0.22 -9.82 -7.05
CA LEU A 100 -0.66 -9.58 -8.42
C LEU A 100 -2.04 -10.21 -8.69
N GLU A 101 -2.79 -9.62 -9.61
CA GLU A 101 -4.06 -10.17 -10.09
C GLU A 101 -3.90 -11.61 -10.59
N GLY A 102 -4.86 -12.47 -10.24
CA GLY A 102 -4.88 -13.87 -10.66
C GLY A 102 -4.08 -14.81 -9.74
N PHE A 103 -3.42 -14.29 -8.71
CA PHE A 103 -2.84 -15.09 -7.63
C PHE A 103 -3.86 -15.21 -6.49
N ALA A 104 -4.57 -16.34 -6.43
CA ALA A 104 -5.65 -16.54 -5.46
C ALA A 104 -5.14 -16.72 -4.02
N ASP A 105 -3.96 -17.32 -3.84
CA ASP A 105 -3.40 -17.57 -2.51
C ASP A 105 -2.83 -16.27 -1.91
N PRO A 106 -3.32 -15.82 -0.74
CA PRO A 106 -2.72 -14.68 -0.06
C PRO A 106 -1.31 -14.97 0.48
N MET A 107 -0.92 -16.24 0.64
CA MET A 107 0.46 -16.62 0.99
C MET A 107 1.32 -16.70 -0.27
N VAL A 108 2.30 -15.80 -0.38
CA VAL A 108 3.23 -15.76 -1.52
C VAL A 108 4.62 -16.13 -1.04
N GLU A 109 5.21 -17.15 -1.64
CA GLU A 109 6.58 -17.60 -1.35
C GLU A 109 7.62 -16.69 -2.02
N GLY A 110 8.63 -16.26 -1.26
CA GLY A 110 9.75 -15.47 -1.73
C GLY A 110 10.85 -16.29 -2.39
N ALA A 111 11.88 -15.62 -2.89
CA ALA A 111 12.97 -16.22 -3.66
C ALA A 111 13.82 -17.22 -2.84
N ASN A 112 13.78 -17.14 -1.51
CA ASN A 112 14.56 -17.97 -0.59
C ASN A 112 13.65 -18.83 0.31
N GLY A 113 12.38 -18.99 -0.05
CA GLY A 113 11.43 -19.87 0.64
C GLY A 113 10.69 -19.25 1.83
N LEU A 114 10.89 -17.96 2.13
CA LEU A 114 10.09 -17.27 3.15
C LEU A 114 8.77 -16.81 2.54
N SER A 115 7.65 -17.30 3.07
CA SER A 115 6.32 -16.90 2.61
C SER A 115 5.78 -15.72 3.40
N VAL A 116 5.17 -14.77 2.68
CA VAL A 116 4.53 -13.58 3.25
C VAL A 116 3.04 -13.59 2.91
N ARG A 117 2.20 -13.29 3.91
CA ARG A 117 0.76 -13.10 3.71
C ARG A 117 0.51 -11.69 3.18
N THR A 118 -0.14 -11.58 2.03
CA THR A 118 -0.63 -10.32 1.47
C THR A 118 -1.93 -9.88 2.13
N ASP A 119 -2.16 -8.57 2.13
CA ASP A 119 -3.35 -7.93 2.69
C ASP A 119 -4.51 -8.00 1.68
N GLU A 120 -4.21 -7.72 0.41
CA GLU A 120 -5.20 -7.68 -0.66
C GLU A 120 -4.60 -8.08 -2.03
N GLU A 121 -5.47 -8.25 -3.01
CA GLU A 121 -5.10 -8.38 -4.42
C GLU A 121 -4.97 -6.99 -5.04
N LEU A 122 -3.98 -6.82 -5.92
CA LEU A 122 -3.76 -5.56 -6.62
C LEU A 122 -4.90 -5.28 -7.60
N LYS A 123 -5.61 -4.17 -7.38
CA LYS A 123 -6.74 -3.72 -8.20
C LYS A 123 -6.48 -2.34 -8.78
N GLU A 124 -6.86 -2.16 -10.03
CA GLU A 124 -6.64 -0.90 -10.76
C GLU A 124 -7.50 0.23 -10.23
N GLU A 125 -8.75 -0.06 -9.89
CA GLU A 125 -9.72 0.91 -9.38
C GLU A 125 -9.31 1.52 -8.03
N GLU A 126 -8.43 0.86 -7.29
CA GLU A 126 -7.94 1.30 -5.99
C GLU A 126 -6.60 2.02 -6.06
N ALA A 127 -5.88 1.95 -7.19
CA ALA A 127 -4.56 2.55 -7.38
C ALA A 127 -4.52 4.07 -7.12
N ASN A 128 -5.65 4.75 -7.34
CA ASN A 128 -5.76 6.19 -7.10
C ASN A 128 -5.66 6.57 -5.62
N ASN A 129 -5.89 5.64 -4.70
CA ASN A 129 -5.85 5.87 -3.25
C ASN A 129 -4.43 5.87 -2.66
N TYR A 130 -3.42 5.52 -3.45
CA TYR A 130 -2.04 5.32 -3.00
C TYR A 130 -1.11 6.43 -3.50
N ASP A 131 -0.10 6.79 -2.71
CA ASP A 131 0.89 7.83 -3.03
C ASP A 131 2.21 7.25 -3.55
N LEU A 132 2.48 5.98 -3.22
CA LEU A 132 3.70 5.25 -3.53
C LEU A 132 3.36 3.82 -3.96
N ILE A 133 4.05 3.31 -4.98
CA ILE A 133 4.14 1.89 -5.28
C ILE A 133 5.60 1.45 -5.24
N VAL A 134 5.87 0.34 -4.54
CA VAL A 134 7.19 -0.25 -4.43
C VAL A 134 7.21 -1.62 -5.11
N LEU A 135 8.23 -1.80 -5.94
CA LEU A 135 8.54 -3.03 -6.66
C LEU A 135 9.83 -3.64 -6.08
N PRO A 136 9.72 -4.65 -5.20
CA PRO A 136 10.84 -5.49 -4.79
C PRO A 136 11.40 -6.29 -5.97
N GLY A 137 12.67 -6.66 -5.88
CA GLY A 137 13.34 -7.51 -6.87
C GLY A 137 12.99 -8.99 -6.74
N GLY A 138 13.99 -9.82 -7.01
CA GLY A 138 13.84 -11.28 -7.13
C GLY A 138 13.52 -11.69 -8.57
N HIS A 139 14.17 -12.75 -9.06
CA HIS A 139 14.00 -13.18 -10.45
C HIS A 139 12.57 -13.61 -10.74
N GLY A 140 11.97 -14.42 -9.85
CA GLY A 140 10.58 -14.85 -9.97
C GLY A 140 9.62 -13.65 -9.92
N GLY A 141 9.77 -12.81 -8.90
CA GLY A 141 8.88 -11.67 -8.68
C GLY A 141 8.93 -10.68 -9.83
N THR A 142 10.12 -10.34 -10.31
CA THR A 142 10.32 -9.45 -11.47
C THR A 142 9.67 -10.02 -12.74
N ASN A 143 9.84 -11.32 -13.00
CA ASN A 143 9.25 -11.97 -14.17
C ASN A 143 7.71 -12.05 -14.08
N ALA A 144 7.17 -12.25 -12.89
CA ALA A 144 5.73 -12.23 -12.66
C ALA A 144 5.16 -10.82 -12.87
N MET A 145 5.82 -9.79 -12.33
CA MET A 145 5.43 -8.38 -12.52
C MET A 145 5.40 -7.97 -14.00
N LYS A 146 6.41 -8.36 -14.79
CA LYS A 146 6.45 -8.08 -16.25
C LYS A 146 5.27 -8.67 -17.02
N LYS A 147 4.64 -9.72 -16.51
CA LYS A 147 3.48 -10.38 -17.15
C LYS A 147 2.13 -9.82 -16.69
N SER A 148 2.11 -8.92 -15.70
CA SER A 148 0.89 -8.37 -15.14
C SER A 148 0.46 -7.12 -15.90
N GLU A 149 -0.58 -7.26 -16.72
CA GLU A 149 -1.19 -6.13 -17.44
C GLU A 149 -1.87 -5.13 -16.49
N SER A 150 -2.41 -5.60 -15.36
CA SER A 150 -2.95 -4.72 -14.32
C SER A 150 -1.87 -3.89 -13.65
N LEU A 151 -0.73 -4.49 -13.29
CA LEU A 151 0.42 -3.73 -12.78
C LEU A 151 0.92 -2.71 -13.79
N ARG A 152 0.98 -3.07 -15.09
CA ARG A 152 1.34 -2.12 -16.15
C ARG A 152 0.43 -0.89 -16.13
N ARG A 153 -0.89 -1.08 -16.15
CA ARG A 153 -1.87 0.03 -16.15
C ARG A 153 -1.76 0.90 -14.88
N ILE A 154 -1.47 0.28 -13.74
CA ILE A 154 -1.22 1.00 -12.48
C ILE A 154 0.08 1.80 -12.54
N LEU A 155 1.16 1.25 -13.07
CA LEU A 155 2.41 2.01 -13.22
C LEU A 155 2.25 3.17 -14.21
N GLU A 156 1.53 2.96 -15.31
CA GLU A 156 1.17 4.03 -16.25
C GLU A 156 0.35 5.15 -15.57
N SER A 157 -0.60 4.80 -14.69
CA SER A 157 -1.36 5.80 -13.92
C SER A 157 -0.49 6.56 -12.92
N PHE A 158 0.40 5.87 -12.21
CA PHE A 158 1.35 6.50 -11.29
C PHE A 158 2.27 7.50 -11.99
N VAL A 159 2.77 7.16 -13.18
CA VAL A 159 3.59 8.08 -13.99
C VAL A 159 2.77 9.30 -14.41
N ARG A 160 1.56 9.08 -14.95
CA ARG A 160 0.68 10.17 -15.41
C ARG A 160 0.29 11.13 -14.28
N ASP A 161 0.01 10.58 -13.10
CA ASP A 161 -0.53 11.34 -11.97
C ASP A 161 0.57 11.89 -11.05
N GLY A 162 1.85 11.72 -11.41
CA GLY A 162 2.99 12.24 -10.65
C GLY A 162 3.16 11.60 -9.27
N LYS A 163 2.84 10.31 -9.15
CA LYS A 163 2.98 9.52 -7.92
C LYS A 163 4.32 8.80 -7.85
N TYR A 164 4.76 8.48 -6.63
CA TYR A 164 6.07 7.89 -6.44
C TYR A 164 6.12 6.42 -6.87
N ILE A 165 7.18 6.05 -7.56
CA ILE A 165 7.51 4.68 -7.94
C ILE A 165 8.88 4.34 -7.35
N GLY A 166 8.91 3.35 -6.46
CA GLY A 166 10.13 2.76 -5.93
C GLY A 166 10.43 1.42 -6.62
N ALA A 167 11.62 1.24 -7.18
CA ALA A 167 12.02 -0.05 -7.76
C ALA A 167 13.44 -0.44 -7.35
N ILE A 168 13.63 -1.63 -6.80
CA ILE A 168 14.92 -2.07 -6.26
C ILE A 168 15.40 -3.34 -6.99
N CYS A 169 16.72 -3.50 -7.08
CA CYS A 169 17.35 -4.72 -7.57
C CYS A 169 17.05 -4.99 -9.05
N LEU A 170 16.31 -6.05 -9.36
CA LEU A 170 15.91 -6.42 -10.73
C LEU A 170 14.64 -5.70 -11.18
N ALA A 171 13.86 -5.14 -10.25
CA ALA A 171 12.58 -4.51 -10.53
C ALA A 171 12.63 -3.28 -11.46
N PRO A 172 13.72 -2.48 -11.55
CA PRO A 172 13.83 -1.45 -12.59
C PRO A 172 13.61 -1.98 -14.03
N SER A 173 13.90 -3.26 -14.29
CA SER A 173 13.62 -3.87 -15.59
C SER A 173 12.13 -4.07 -15.89
N VAL A 174 11.25 -4.01 -14.89
CA VAL A 174 9.78 -3.96 -15.10
C VAL A 174 9.39 -2.65 -15.79
N LEU A 175 9.99 -1.54 -15.38
CA LEU A 175 9.75 -0.23 -16.00
C LEU A 175 10.26 -0.21 -17.45
N GLU A 176 11.43 -0.79 -17.70
CA GLU A 176 11.96 -0.92 -19.06
C GLU A 176 11.02 -1.75 -19.93
N HIS A 177 10.55 -2.89 -19.42
CA HIS A 177 9.66 -3.80 -20.13
C HIS A 177 8.37 -3.12 -20.58
N PHE A 178 7.82 -2.23 -19.74
CA PHE A 178 6.62 -1.44 -20.05
C PHE A 178 6.92 -0.10 -20.74
N ASN A 179 8.18 0.18 -21.13
CA ASN A 179 8.62 1.43 -21.73
C ASN A 179 8.31 2.69 -20.90
N LEU A 180 8.39 2.59 -19.57
CA LEU A 180 8.10 3.69 -18.65
C LEU A 180 9.37 4.44 -18.25
N LEU A 181 9.24 5.76 -18.10
CA LEU A 181 10.27 6.66 -17.53
C LEU A 181 11.62 6.60 -18.26
N LEU A 182 11.59 6.35 -19.57
CA LEU A 182 12.80 6.25 -20.39
C LEU A 182 13.67 7.52 -20.28
N ASN A 183 14.99 7.35 -20.37
CA ASN A 183 16.01 8.37 -20.19
C ASN A 183 16.16 8.93 -18.76
N SER A 184 15.28 8.59 -17.81
CA SER A 184 15.46 8.95 -16.40
C SER A 184 16.77 8.40 -15.83
N LYS A 185 17.27 9.05 -14.78
CA LYS A 185 18.38 8.55 -13.97
C LYS A 185 17.90 7.42 -13.08
N LEU A 186 18.62 6.30 -13.10
CA LEU A 186 18.33 5.17 -12.21
C LEU A 186 19.56 4.34 -11.88
N THR A 187 19.41 3.43 -10.92
CA THR A 187 20.34 2.35 -10.61
C THR A 187 19.60 1.01 -10.62
N SER A 188 20.34 -0.10 -10.54
CA SER A 188 19.77 -1.45 -10.50
C SER A 188 20.74 -2.44 -9.86
N TYR A 189 20.30 -3.69 -9.78
CA TYR A 189 21.20 -4.81 -9.53
C TYR A 189 22.27 -4.90 -10.62
N PRO A 190 23.53 -5.23 -10.28
CA PRO A 190 24.65 -5.19 -11.23
C PRO A 190 24.46 -6.06 -12.48
N SER A 191 23.77 -7.21 -12.40
CA SER A 191 23.62 -8.12 -13.54
C SER A 191 22.82 -7.53 -14.70
N ILE A 192 21.94 -6.55 -14.45
CA ILE A 192 21.12 -5.89 -15.48
C ILE A 192 21.64 -4.47 -15.82
N GLU A 193 22.80 -4.06 -15.30
CA GLU A 193 23.36 -2.71 -15.51
C GLU A 193 23.51 -2.37 -17.01
N ASN A 194 24.07 -3.28 -17.80
CA ASN A 194 24.28 -3.07 -19.24
C ASN A 194 22.97 -2.96 -20.01
N GLU A 195 21.93 -3.66 -19.56
CA GLU A 195 20.59 -3.57 -20.16
C GLU A 195 19.96 -2.21 -19.87
N MET A 196 19.94 -1.80 -18.60
CA MET A 196 19.42 -0.49 -18.18
C MET A 196 20.11 0.68 -18.89
N ARG A 197 21.45 0.61 -19.09
CA ARG A 197 22.23 1.65 -19.79
C ARG A 197 21.75 1.94 -21.21
N ARG A 198 21.05 1.02 -21.87
CA ARG A 198 20.54 1.22 -23.24
C ARG A 198 19.36 2.19 -23.31
N ARG A 199 18.63 2.35 -22.20
CA ARG A 199 17.33 3.05 -22.15
C ARG A 199 17.26 4.14 -21.07
N TYR A 200 18.23 4.18 -20.16
CA TYR A 200 18.24 5.06 -18.99
C TYR A 200 19.62 5.67 -18.73
N ALA A 201 19.64 6.82 -18.05
CA ALA A 201 20.86 7.47 -17.57
C ALA A 201 21.39 6.78 -16.30
N TYR A 202 22.06 5.63 -16.47
CA TYR A 202 22.48 4.79 -15.36
C TYR A 202 23.49 5.46 -14.41
N VAL A 203 23.21 5.42 -13.10
CA VAL A 203 24.03 5.98 -12.03
C VAL A 203 24.39 4.88 -11.03
N LYS A 204 25.69 4.64 -10.82
CA LYS A 204 26.19 3.60 -9.92
C LYS A 204 26.21 4.06 -8.45
N LYS A 205 25.04 4.36 -7.87
CA LYS A 205 24.85 4.70 -6.45
C LYS A 205 23.93 3.71 -5.76
N SER A 206 23.98 3.65 -4.42
CA SER A 206 23.08 2.81 -3.62
C SER A 206 21.61 3.13 -3.87
N VAL A 207 21.27 4.42 -3.88
CA VAL A 207 19.93 4.93 -4.17
C VAL A 207 20.05 6.08 -5.17
N VAL A 208 19.15 6.10 -6.16
CA VAL A 208 19.03 7.17 -7.15
C VAL A 208 17.61 7.70 -7.12
N VAL A 209 17.47 9.03 -7.09
CA VAL A 209 16.19 9.73 -7.14
C VAL A 209 16.18 10.59 -8.40
N ASP A 210 15.14 10.45 -9.21
CA ASP A 210 14.87 11.30 -10.38
C ASP A 210 13.37 11.63 -10.44
N GLY A 211 13.02 12.83 -9.97
CA GLY A 211 11.62 13.20 -9.76
C GLY A 211 10.90 12.21 -8.84
N GLN A 212 9.87 11.55 -9.37
CA GLN A 212 9.06 10.56 -8.65
C GLN A 212 9.59 9.13 -8.75
N LEU A 213 10.67 8.89 -9.50
CA LEU A 213 11.33 7.59 -9.60
C LEU A 213 12.43 7.47 -8.55
N ILE A 214 12.35 6.44 -7.70
CA ILE A 214 13.38 6.07 -6.74
C ILE A 214 13.84 4.66 -7.04
N THR A 215 15.14 4.49 -7.27
CA THR A 215 15.72 3.18 -7.55
C THR A 215 16.87 2.82 -6.63
N SER A 216 17.09 1.52 -6.43
CA SER A 216 18.13 0.99 -5.55
C SER A 216 18.71 -0.33 -6.07
N ARG A 217 19.86 -0.74 -5.55
CA ARG A 217 20.69 -1.80 -6.16
C ARG A 217 20.35 -3.24 -5.78
N GLY A 218 19.93 -3.52 -4.56
CA GLY A 218 19.71 -4.90 -4.11
C GLY A 218 19.48 -5.03 -2.61
N PRO A 219 19.52 -6.25 -2.05
CA PRO A 219 19.16 -6.49 -0.64
C PRO A 219 20.01 -5.66 0.33
N GLY A 220 21.31 -5.53 0.04
CA GLY A 220 22.21 -4.73 0.87
C GLY A 220 21.88 -3.23 0.89
N THR A 221 21.16 -2.69 -0.09
CA THR A 221 20.77 -1.26 -0.16
C THR A 221 19.30 -1.04 0.16
N ALA A 222 18.58 -2.07 0.63
CA ALA A 222 17.15 -1.99 0.94
C ALA A 222 16.83 -1.00 2.08
N MET A 223 17.67 -0.94 3.12
CA MET A 223 17.48 -0.01 4.23
C MET A 223 17.65 1.46 3.79
N GLU A 224 18.72 1.77 3.05
CA GLU A 224 18.95 3.11 2.50
C GLU A 224 17.81 3.54 1.56
N PHE A 225 17.32 2.59 0.75
CA PHE A 225 16.19 2.80 -0.14
C PHE A 225 14.92 3.13 0.63
N ALA A 226 14.55 2.31 1.61
CA ALA A 226 13.36 2.54 2.40
C ALA A 226 13.41 3.86 3.20
N LEU A 227 14.56 4.20 3.77
CA LEU A 227 14.76 5.47 4.46
C LEU A 227 14.67 6.67 3.51
N LYS A 228 15.13 6.52 2.26
CA LYS A 228 14.96 7.57 1.24
C LYS A 228 13.49 7.76 0.86
N LEU A 229 12.71 6.69 0.76
CA LEU A 229 11.25 6.80 0.54
C LEU A 229 10.58 7.57 1.70
N VAL A 230 10.95 7.27 2.95
CA VAL A 230 10.47 8.02 4.12
C VAL A 230 10.88 9.49 4.07
N GLU A 231 12.12 9.79 3.68
CA GLU A 231 12.59 11.17 3.58
C GLU A 231 11.75 11.99 2.59
N LEU A 232 11.38 11.40 1.46
CA LEU A 232 10.59 12.05 0.41
C LEU A 232 9.11 12.21 0.80
N LEU A 233 8.54 11.25 1.53
CA LEU A 233 7.10 11.20 1.84
C LEU A 233 6.73 11.77 3.22
N ALA A 234 7.65 11.74 4.18
CA ALA A 234 7.43 12.13 5.57
C ALA A 234 8.54 13.03 6.15
N GLY A 235 9.48 13.47 5.29
CA GLY A 235 10.51 14.43 5.65
C GLY A 235 11.78 13.82 6.24
N LYS A 236 12.88 14.57 6.08
CA LYS A 236 14.24 14.17 6.49
C LYS A 236 14.37 13.89 7.99
N GLN A 237 13.70 14.67 8.84
CA GLN A 237 13.76 14.46 10.28
C GLN A 237 13.16 13.11 10.69
N ASN A 238 12.01 12.73 10.11
CA ASN A 238 11.38 11.44 10.38
C ASN A 238 12.27 10.27 9.92
N SER A 239 12.82 10.37 8.70
CA SER A 239 13.79 9.41 8.17
C SER A 239 15.01 9.24 9.10
N ASN A 240 15.61 10.33 9.56
CA ASN A 240 16.75 10.28 10.48
C ASN A 240 16.39 9.66 11.84
N ASN A 241 15.22 9.99 12.40
CA ASN A 241 14.77 9.41 13.66
C ASN A 241 14.57 7.89 13.54
N ILE A 242 13.99 7.42 12.44
CA ILE A 242 13.81 5.99 12.17
C ILE A 242 15.17 5.31 11.97
N ALA A 243 16.09 5.93 11.22
CA ALA A 243 17.43 5.40 11.03
C ALA A 243 18.16 5.19 12.37
N ASN A 244 18.11 6.20 13.25
CA ASN A 244 18.70 6.13 14.59
C ASN A 244 18.09 5.00 15.43
N ASN A 245 16.75 4.87 15.41
CA ASN A 245 16.05 3.80 16.13
C ASN A 245 16.36 2.39 15.59
N LEU A 246 16.74 2.30 14.32
CA LEU A 246 17.17 1.06 13.67
C LEU A 246 18.68 0.81 13.77
N VAL A 247 19.41 1.69 14.47
CA VAL A 247 20.88 1.64 14.59
C VAL A 247 21.56 1.61 13.21
N PHE A 248 20.98 2.35 12.26
CA PHE A 248 21.44 2.38 10.88
C PHE A 248 22.34 3.61 10.64
N ASN A 249 23.59 3.36 10.25
CA ASN A 249 24.52 4.38 9.74
C ASN A 249 24.59 4.26 8.22
N LYS A 250 24.53 5.39 7.49
CA LYS A 250 24.62 5.35 6.01
C LYS A 250 26.02 4.92 5.58
N ARG A 251 26.13 4.17 4.49
CA ARG A 251 27.44 3.69 4.00
C ARG A 251 28.43 4.82 3.70
N ASP A 252 27.95 5.92 3.15
CA ASP A 252 28.77 7.10 2.86
C ASP A 252 29.28 7.81 4.13
N GLU A 253 28.74 7.48 5.31
CA GLU A 253 29.18 7.99 6.61
C GLU A 253 30.21 7.05 7.29
N ILE A 254 30.35 5.81 6.80
CA ILE A 254 31.27 4.80 7.36
C ILE A 254 32.65 4.89 6.67
N ASN A 255 32.73 5.47 5.48
CA ASN A 255 34.00 5.69 4.76
C ASN A 255 33.90 6.97 3.89
N PRO A 256 34.10 8.17 4.49
CA PRO A 256 34.03 9.45 3.78
C PRO A 256 35.16 9.65 2.75
#